data_AF-A0A938MAB5-F1
#
_entry.id   AF-A0A938MAB5-F1
#
_cell.length_a   1.000
_cell.length_b   1.000
_cell.length_c   1.000
_cell.angle_alpha   90.00
_cell.angle_beta   90.00
_cell.angle_gamma   90.00
#
_symmetry.space_group_name_H-M   'P 1'
#
loop_
_entity.id
_entity.type
_entity.pdbx_description
1 polymer ?
#
loop_
_entity_poly.entity_id
_entity_poly.type
_entity_poly.pdbx_seq_one_letter_code
_entity_poly.pdbx_strand_id
1 'polypeptide(L)'
;MLFHTWPFVASFLVFYVGYLAVRKTRLCDYWLLAGSYGFYACWSPYFLLLILFTTTVDYLAVAAMARSARKKPCLLVSILCNLGVLGFFKYNGFAIQNLNALGLAIPDPGVALPVGISFYTFRSLSYTIDCYRGQLAREPSFIRYAIFVSFFPQLVAGPIERASHLLPQIR
;
A
#
# COMPACT_ATOMS: atom_id res chain seq x y z
N MET A 1 -14.61 -6.46 -5.75
CA MET A 1 -14.79 -7.93 -5.65
C MET A 1 -14.65 -8.36 -4.20
N LEU A 2 -15.70 -8.93 -3.59
CA LEU A 2 -15.73 -9.27 -2.16
C LEU A 2 -15.19 -10.69 -1.91
N PHE A 3 -14.61 -10.93 -0.73
CA PHE A 3 -13.91 -12.19 -0.42
C PHE A 3 -14.79 -13.43 -0.40
N HIS A 4 -16.06 -13.28 -0.02
CA HIS A 4 -17.03 -14.39 0.02
C HIS A 4 -17.68 -14.67 -1.35
N THR A 5 -17.23 -14.02 -2.42
CA THR A 5 -17.87 -14.12 -3.74
C THR A 5 -17.13 -15.08 -4.67
N TRP A 6 -17.87 -15.79 -5.51
CA TRP A 6 -17.30 -16.71 -6.52
C TRP A 6 -16.26 -16.06 -7.45
N PRO A 7 -16.44 -14.80 -7.92
CA PRO A 7 -15.41 -14.13 -8.71
C PRO A 7 -14.06 -14.01 -7.97
N PHE A 8 -14.08 -13.81 -6.64
CA PHE A 8 -12.86 -13.80 -5.85
C PHE A 8 -12.15 -15.15 -5.86
N VAL A 9 -12.90 -16.23 -5.61
CA VAL A 9 -12.35 -17.60 -5.63
C VAL A 9 -11.73 -17.92 -6.99
N ALA A 10 -12.46 -17.64 -8.08
CA ALA A 10 -11.95 -17.88 -9.43
C ALA A 10 -10.66 -17.08 -9.72
N SER A 11 -10.64 -15.80 -9.36
CA SER A 11 -9.48 -14.93 -9.57
C SER A 11 -8.28 -15.36 -8.73
N PHE A 12 -8.53 -15.77 -7.48
CA PHE A 12 -7.51 -16.27 -6.57
C PHE A 12 -6.91 -17.59 -7.07
N LEU A 13 -7.73 -18.51 -7.59
CA LEU A 13 -7.26 -19.76 -8.18
C LEU A 13 -6.37 -19.50 -9.40
N VAL A 14 -6.78 -18.59 -10.30
CA VAL A 14 -5.96 -18.19 -11.46
C VAL A 14 -4.63 -17.60 -10.99
N PHE A 15 -4.66 -16.69 -10.02
CA PHE A 15 -3.47 -16.12 -9.42
C PHE A 15 -2.54 -17.18 -8.81
N TYR A 16 -3.10 -18.12 -8.06
CA TYR A 16 -2.35 -19.18 -7.36
C TYR A 16 -1.73 -20.19 -8.33
N VAL A 17 -2.47 -20.65 -9.34
CA VAL A 17 -1.95 -21.54 -10.38
C VAL A 17 -0.83 -20.87 -11.15
N GLY A 18 -1.00 -19.60 -11.54
CA GLY A 18 0.05 -18.84 -12.19
C GLY A 18 1.27 -18.66 -11.28
N TYR A 19 1.07 -18.39 -9.99
CA TYR A 19 2.16 -18.33 -9.01
C TYR A 19 2.94 -19.66 -8.95
N LEU A 20 2.25 -20.80 -8.90
CA LEU A 20 2.90 -22.12 -8.91
C LEU A 20 3.73 -22.36 -10.18
N ALA A 21 3.28 -21.84 -11.33
CA ALA A 21 4.02 -21.94 -12.59
C ALA A 21 5.29 -21.08 -12.59
N VAL A 22 5.24 -19.87 -12.03
CA VAL A 22 6.36 -18.91 -12.11
C VAL A 22 7.25 -18.86 -10.86
N ARG A 23 6.88 -19.51 -9.75
CA ARG A 23 7.57 -19.39 -8.44
C ARG A 23 9.07 -19.67 -8.44
N LYS A 24 9.58 -20.45 -9.40
CA LYS A 24 11.02 -20.77 -9.54
C LYS A 24 11.77 -19.84 -10.49
N THR A 25 11.08 -18.88 -11.09
CA THR A 25 11.61 -17.99 -12.13
C THR A 25 11.68 -16.56 -11.62
N ARG A 26 12.46 -15.71 -12.31
CA ARG A 26 12.50 -14.27 -12.05
C ARG A 26 11.17 -13.56 -12.34
N LEU A 27 10.23 -14.22 -13.02
CA LEU A 27 8.89 -13.70 -13.30
C LEU A 27 7.97 -13.74 -12.07
N CYS A 28 8.37 -14.42 -10.99
CA CYS A 28 7.60 -14.49 -9.75
C CYS A 28 7.27 -13.09 -9.20
N ASP A 29 8.27 -12.20 -9.08
CA ASP A 29 8.08 -10.84 -8.57
C ASP A 29 7.06 -10.07 -9.42
N TYR A 30 7.19 -10.16 -10.75
CA TYR A 30 6.26 -9.51 -11.68
C TYR A 30 4.85 -10.08 -11.60
N TRP A 31 4.70 -11.40 -11.43
CA TRP A 31 3.40 -12.04 -11.27
C TRP A 31 2.73 -11.66 -9.94
N LEU A 32 3.49 -11.62 -8.85
CA LEU A 32 3.01 -11.18 -7.54
C LEU A 32 2.55 -9.73 -7.57
N LEU A 33 3.32 -8.85 -8.22
CA LEU A 33 2.96 -7.44 -8.38
C LEU A 33 1.75 -7.27 -9.29
N ALA A 34 1.75 -7.91 -10.46
CA ALA A 34 0.66 -7.82 -11.43
C ALA A 34 -0.65 -8.40 -10.87
N GLY A 35 -0.61 -9.52 -10.16
CA GLY A 35 -1.77 -10.09 -9.49
C GLY A 35 -2.31 -9.19 -8.38
N SER A 36 -1.42 -8.60 -7.58
CA SER A 36 -1.79 -7.65 -6.54
C SER A 36 -2.42 -6.38 -7.11
N TYR A 37 -1.80 -5.79 -8.14
CA TYR A 37 -2.34 -4.59 -8.79
C TYR A 37 -3.64 -4.93 -9.54
N GLY A 38 -3.72 -6.07 -10.23
CA GLY A 38 -4.94 -6.54 -10.88
C GLY A 38 -6.10 -6.63 -9.88
N PHE A 39 -5.87 -7.15 -8.68
CA PHE A 39 -6.87 -7.19 -7.63
C PHE A 39 -7.43 -5.80 -7.26
N TYR A 40 -6.57 -4.78 -7.10
CA TYR A 40 -7.02 -3.41 -6.83
C TYR A 40 -7.70 -2.76 -8.04
N ALA A 41 -7.20 -3.02 -9.26
CA ALA A 41 -7.77 -2.51 -10.50
C ALA A 41 -9.24 -2.95 -10.68
N CYS A 42 -9.57 -4.17 -10.27
CA CYS A 42 -10.94 -4.70 -10.28
C CYS A 42 -11.91 -3.92 -9.36
N TRP A 43 -11.41 -3.16 -8.40
CA TRP A 43 -12.22 -2.27 -7.57
C TRP A 43 -12.30 -0.87 -8.16
N SER A 44 -11.13 -0.28 -8.46
CA SER A 44 -11.04 0.98 -9.18
C SER A 44 -9.60 1.16 -9.69
N PRO A 45 -9.40 1.41 -11.00
CA PRO A 45 -8.08 1.69 -11.55
C PRO A 45 -7.38 2.89 -10.90
N TYR A 46 -8.15 3.87 -10.40
CA TYR A 46 -7.60 5.05 -9.74
C TYR A 46 -6.84 4.72 -8.45
N PHE A 47 -7.18 3.62 -7.77
CA PHE A 47 -6.48 3.20 -6.56
C PHE A 47 -5.06 2.69 -6.85
N LEU A 48 -4.80 2.22 -8.08
CA LEU A 48 -3.44 1.88 -8.50
C LEU A 48 -2.52 3.08 -8.51
N LEU A 49 -3.02 4.22 -9.02
CA LEU A 49 -2.25 5.45 -9.05
C LEU A 49 -1.88 5.90 -7.63
N LEU A 50 -2.82 5.74 -6.69
CA LEU A 50 -2.62 6.10 -5.30
C LEU A 50 -1.61 5.18 -4.61
N ILE A 51 -1.72 3.86 -4.77
CA ILE A 51 -0.74 2.91 -4.22
C ILE A 51 0.64 3.12 -4.86
N LEU A 52 0.70 3.32 -6.17
CA LEU A 52 1.96 3.59 -6.87
C LEU A 52 2.58 4.90 -6.40
N PHE A 53 1.77 5.94 -6.17
CA PHE A 53 2.23 7.21 -5.64
C PHE A 53 2.82 7.06 -4.23
N THR A 54 2.08 6.48 -3.28
CA THR A 54 2.57 6.34 -1.89
C THR A 54 3.80 5.43 -1.82
N THR A 55 3.80 4.30 -2.55
CA THR A 55 4.97 3.43 -2.64
C THR A 55 6.20 4.13 -3.23
N THR A 56 6.02 4.95 -4.27
CA THR A 56 7.12 5.69 -4.88
C THR A 56 7.68 6.74 -3.92
N VAL A 57 6.80 7.53 -3.28
CA VAL A 57 7.20 8.55 -2.30
C VAL A 57 8.01 7.92 -1.17
N ASP A 58 7.55 6.81 -0.61
CA ASP A 58 8.22 6.16 0.52
C ASP A 58 9.53 5.48 0.12
N TYR A 59 9.56 4.84 -1.04
CA TYR A 59 10.78 4.24 -1.56
C TYR A 59 11.87 5.31 -1.78
N LEU A 60 11.50 6.45 -2.36
CA LEU A 60 12.41 7.58 -2.57
C LEU A 60 12.79 8.26 -1.25
N ALA A 61 11.87 8.40 -0.30
CA ALA A 61 12.16 8.94 1.02
C ALA A 61 13.19 8.09 1.76
N VAL A 62 13.05 6.77 1.74
CA VAL A 62 14.03 5.85 2.32
C VAL A 62 15.37 5.89 1.58
N ALA A 63 15.35 5.98 0.24
CA ALA A 63 16.56 6.16 -0.55
C ALA A 63 17.29 7.47 -0.21
N ALA A 64 16.57 8.57 -0.01
CA ALA A 64 17.12 9.86 0.40
C ALA A 64 17.67 9.81 1.84
N MET A 65 16.97 9.14 2.76
CA MET A 65 17.45 8.91 4.13
C MET A 65 18.77 8.13 4.18
N ALA A 66 18.99 7.23 3.22
CA ALA A 66 20.24 6.47 3.15
C ALA A 66 21.44 7.32 2.68
N ARG A 67 21.20 8.43 1.96
CA ARG A 67 22.27 9.30 1.41
C ARG A 67 22.48 10.59 2.20
N SER A 68 21.57 10.93 3.11
CA SER A 68 21.58 12.18 3.87
C SER A 68 21.95 11.97 5.34
N ALA A 69 22.75 12.88 5.90
CA ALA A 69 22.99 12.96 7.33
C ALA A 69 21.72 13.36 8.11
N ARG A 70 20.79 14.09 7.47
CA ARG A 70 19.52 14.55 8.06
C ARG A 70 18.37 13.70 7.56
N LYS A 71 18.07 12.62 8.28
CA LYS A 71 17.00 11.66 7.92
C LYS A 71 15.58 12.15 8.27
N LYS A 72 15.47 13.04 9.27
CA LYS A 72 14.19 13.47 9.86
C LYS A 72 13.23 14.14 8.85
N PRO A 73 13.67 15.06 7.97
CA PRO A 73 12.78 15.68 6.99
C PRO A 73 12.18 14.67 6.01
N CYS A 74 12.99 13.72 5.50
CA CYS A 74 12.52 12.68 4.59
C CYS A 74 11.46 11.78 5.25
N LEU A 75 11.68 11.41 6.52
CA LEU A 75 10.68 10.67 7.30
C LEU A 75 9.38 11.49 7.46
N LEU A 76 9.49 12.77 7.80
CA LEU A 76 8.31 13.63 7.95
C LEU A 76 7.50 13.72 6.66
N VAL A 77 8.16 13.86 5.51
CA VAL A 77 7.48 13.87 4.20
C VAL A 77 6.73 12.56 3.97
N SER A 78 7.36 11.41 4.22
CA SER A 78 6.73 10.08 4.12
C SER A 78 5.50 9.98 5.04
N ILE A 79 5.64 10.36 6.31
CA ILE A 79 4.56 10.32 7.30
C ILE A 79 3.41 11.22 6.90
N LEU A 80 3.68 12.48 6.55
CA LEU A 80 2.66 13.46 6.16
C LEU A 80 1.94 13.03 4.88
N CYS A 81 2.65 12.46 3.91
CA CYS A 81 2.05 11.96 2.67
C CYS A 81 1.09 10.80 2.97
N ASN A 82 1.55 9.78 3.70
CA ASN A 82 0.75 8.61 4.06
C ASN A 82 -0.47 8.95 4.92
N LEU A 83 -0.27 9.73 5.99
CA LEU A 83 -1.36 10.13 6.87
C LEU A 83 -2.28 11.16 6.22
N GLY A 84 -1.78 12.00 5.32
CA GLY A 84 -2.59 12.93 4.54
C GLY A 84 -3.52 12.18 3.58
N VAL A 85 -3.00 11.19 2.85
CA VAL A 85 -3.80 10.33 1.96
C VAL A 85 -4.83 9.53 2.76
N LEU A 86 -4.42 8.89 3.86
CA LEU A 86 -5.34 8.15 4.74
C LEU A 86 -6.40 9.07 5.35
N GLY A 87 -5.99 10.25 5.83
CA GLY A 87 -6.84 11.27 6.42
C GLY A 87 -7.92 11.74 5.44
N PHE A 88 -7.50 12.12 4.23
CA PHE A 88 -8.39 12.56 3.17
C PHE A 88 -9.42 11.48 2.82
N PHE A 89 -8.98 10.29 2.39
CA PHE A 89 -9.93 9.28 1.92
C PHE A 89 -10.82 8.70 3.03
N LYS A 90 -10.31 8.58 4.26
CA LYS A 90 -11.07 7.94 5.35
C LYS A 90 -11.97 8.90 6.12
N TYR A 91 -11.56 10.16 6.27
CA TYR A 91 -12.24 11.12 7.15
C TYR A 91 -12.85 12.32 6.43
N ASN A 92 -12.71 12.45 5.11
CA ASN A 92 -13.30 13.58 4.37
C ASN A 92 -14.82 13.69 4.55
N GLY A 93 -15.57 12.59 4.39
CA GLY A 93 -17.02 12.60 4.60
C GLY A 93 -17.41 12.97 6.03
N PHE A 94 -16.70 12.45 7.03
CA PHE A 94 -16.90 12.81 8.43
C PHE A 94 -16.62 14.30 8.68
N ALA A 95 -15.52 14.84 8.15
CA ALA A 95 -15.17 16.24 8.28
C ALA A 95 -16.25 17.15 7.66
N ILE A 96 -16.68 16.85 6.43
CA ILE A 96 -17.73 17.60 5.73
C ILE A 96 -19.04 17.57 6.52
N GLN A 97 -19.47 16.40 7.02
CA GLN A 97 -20.69 16.28 7.82
C GLN A 97 -20.65 17.16 9.08
N ASN A 98 -19.52 17.20 9.79
CA ASN A 98 -19.38 18.05 10.99
C ASN A 98 -19.35 19.54 10.64
N LEU A 99 -18.69 19.94 9.55
CA LEU A 99 -18.68 21.33 9.09
C LEU A 99 -20.07 21.78 8.61
N ASN A 100 -20.81 20.90 7.93
CA ASN A 100 -22.19 21.14 7.54
C ASN A 100 -23.12 21.25 8.75
N ALA A 101 -22.89 20.47 9.81
CA ALA A 101 -23.61 20.62 11.08
C ALA A 101 -23.33 21.96 11.78
N LEU A 102 -22.18 22.59 11.52
CA LEU A 102 -21.82 23.94 11.98
C LEU A 102 -22.34 25.04 11.03
N GLY A 103 -23.08 24.70 9.97
CA GLY A 103 -23.71 25.64 9.04
C GLY A 103 -22.89 25.99 7.80
N LEU A 104 -21.71 25.37 7.61
CA LEU A 104 -20.94 25.53 6.37
C LEU A 104 -21.56 24.61 5.33
N ALA A 105 -22.28 25.10 4.32
CA ALA A 105 -22.94 24.27 3.31
C ALA A 105 -21.95 23.69 2.27
N ILE A 106 -21.06 22.80 2.71
CA ILE A 106 -20.01 22.21 1.86
C ILE A 106 -20.58 20.99 1.13
N PRO A 107 -20.51 20.94 -0.21
CA PRO A 107 -20.95 19.76 -0.97
C PRO A 107 -20.02 18.57 -0.72
N ASP A 108 -20.61 17.38 -0.54
CA ASP A 108 -19.85 16.13 -0.40
C ASP A 108 -19.39 15.63 -1.77
N PRO A 109 -18.07 15.53 -2.02
CA PRO A 109 -17.55 15.01 -3.28
C PRO A 109 -17.77 13.50 -3.48
N GLY A 110 -18.27 12.75 -2.47
CA GLY A 110 -18.62 11.34 -2.62
C GLY A 110 -17.41 10.44 -2.93
N VAL A 111 -16.24 10.78 -2.35
CA VAL A 111 -14.98 10.12 -2.66
C VAL A 111 -15.03 8.64 -2.22
N ALA A 112 -14.84 7.73 -3.18
CA ALA A 112 -14.80 6.30 -2.92
C ALA A 112 -13.58 5.92 -2.06
N LEU A 113 -13.82 5.14 -0.99
CA LEU A 113 -12.77 4.67 -0.09
C LEU A 113 -11.96 3.54 -0.75
N PRO A 114 -10.62 3.65 -0.87
CA PRO A 114 -9.79 2.57 -1.40
C PRO A 114 -9.78 1.39 -0.45
N VAL A 115 -9.97 0.18 -1.00
CA VAL A 115 -9.95 -1.05 -0.22
C VAL A 115 -8.58 -1.25 0.41
N GLY A 116 -8.57 -1.42 1.73
CA GLY A 116 -7.37 -1.67 2.50
C GLY A 116 -6.37 -0.51 2.57
N ILE A 117 -6.84 0.74 2.39
CA ILE A 117 -6.03 1.95 2.57
C ILE A 117 -5.25 1.96 3.87
N SER A 118 -5.89 1.61 4.97
CA SER A 118 -5.21 1.54 6.26
C SER A 118 -4.07 0.52 6.26
N PHE A 119 -4.26 -0.66 5.66
CA PHE A 119 -3.25 -1.73 5.67
C PHE A 119 -2.00 -1.33 4.90
N TYR A 120 -2.12 -0.92 3.63
CA TYR A 120 -0.94 -0.56 2.86
C TYR A 120 -0.28 0.70 3.39
N THR A 121 -1.05 1.69 3.90
CA THR A 121 -0.49 2.88 4.54
C THR A 121 0.33 2.53 5.78
N PHE A 122 -0.19 1.68 6.68
CA PHE A 122 0.56 1.31 7.88
C PHE A 122 1.77 0.41 7.57
N ARG A 123 1.71 -0.45 6.56
CA ARG A 123 2.88 -1.20 6.07
C ARG A 123 3.98 -0.26 5.56
N SER A 124 3.59 0.71 4.74
CA SER A 124 4.50 1.71 4.17
C SER A 124 5.15 2.56 5.28
N LEU A 125 4.35 3.04 6.23
CA LEU A 125 4.83 3.76 7.41
C LEU A 125 5.76 2.93 8.29
N SER A 126 5.41 1.67 8.56
CA SER A 126 6.27 0.78 9.35
C SER A 126 7.63 0.64 8.69
N TYR A 127 7.67 0.41 7.37
CA TYR A 127 8.92 0.31 6.62
C TYR A 127 9.76 1.59 6.70
N THR A 128 9.16 2.77 6.46
CA THR A 128 9.93 4.02 6.49
C THR A 128 10.45 4.37 7.88
N ILE A 129 9.66 4.10 8.94
CA ILE A 129 10.05 4.28 10.33
C ILE A 129 11.15 3.30 10.74
N ASP A 130 11.03 2.03 10.38
CA ASP A 130 12.03 0.99 10.72
C ASP A 130 13.37 1.28 10.03
N CYS A 131 13.35 1.74 8.77
CA CYS A 131 14.55 2.21 8.06
C CYS A 131 15.14 3.48 8.69
N TYR A 132 14.31 4.43 9.12
CA TYR A 132 14.78 5.62 9.83
C TYR A 132 15.49 5.27 11.14
N ARG A 133 14.93 4.32 11.90
CA ARG A 133 15.48 3.81 13.17
C ARG A 133 16.71 2.91 12.99
N GLY A 134 17.07 2.56 11.75
CA GLY A 134 18.16 1.62 11.46
C GLY A 134 17.86 0.18 11.85
N GLN A 135 16.59 -0.17 12.08
CA GLN A 135 16.15 -1.53 12.42
C GLN A 135 16.01 -2.41 11.18
N LEU A 136 15.86 -1.79 10.00
CA LEU A 136 15.72 -2.46 8.73
C LEU A 136 16.59 -1.78 7.66
N ALA A 137 17.37 -2.55 6.92
CA ALA A 137 18.09 -2.06 5.76
C ALA A 137 17.11 -1.75 4.61
N ARG A 138 17.42 -0.72 3.82
CA ARG A 138 16.65 -0.38 2.62
C ARG A 138 16.57 -1.57 1.67
N GLU A 139 15.37 -1.87 1.16
CA GLU A 139 15.17 -2.80 0.05
C GLU A 139 15.70 -2.18 -1.26
N PRO A 140 16.63 -2.84 -1.97
CA PRO A 140 17.19 -2.32 -3.21
C PRO A 140 16.25 -2.42 -4.42
N SER A 141 15.27 -3.33 -4.39
CA SER A 141 14.32 -3.51 -5.49
C SER A 141 13.01 -2.76 -5.22
N PHE A 142 12.70 -1.78 -6.08
CA PHE A 142 11.41 -1.10 -6.04
C PHE A 142 10.25 -2.07 -6.22
N ILE A 143 10.40 -3.07 -7.10
CA ILE A 143 9.38 -4.07 -7.38
C ILE A 143 9.05 -4.87 -6.11
N ARG A 144 10.08 -5.37 -5.40
CA ARG A 144 9.88 -6.13 -4.16
C ARG A 144 9.24 -5.30 -3.05
N TYR A 145 9.62 -4.03 -2.95
CA TYR A 145 8.97 -3.08 -2.05
C TYR A 145 7.49 -2.85 -2.42
N ALA A 146 7.20 -2.63 -3.71
CA ALA A 146 5.83 -2.45 -4.19
C ALA A 146 4.97 -3.71 -3.94
N ILE A 147 5.53 -4.93 -4.11
CA ILE A 147 4.87 -6.17 -3.72
C ILE A 147 4.55 -6.16 -2.23
N PHE A 148 5.52 -5.87 -1.36
CA PHE A 148 5.30 -5.83 0.09
C PHE A 148 4.12 -4.92 0.48
N VAL A 149 4.05 -3.72 -0.10
CA VAL A 149 2.98 -2.76 0.20
C VAL A 149 1.64 -3.21 -0.38
N SER A 150 1.63 -3.75 -1.60
CA SER A 150 0.40 -4.08 -2.34
C SER A 150 -0.07 -5.52 -2.20
N PHE A 151 0.65 -6.40 -1.48
CA PHE A 151 0.36 -7.83 -1.47
C PHE A 151 -1.06 -8.13 -1.00
N PHE A 152 -1.95 -8.40 -1.97
CA PHE A 152 -3.39 -8.48 -1.75
C PHE A 152 -3.82 -9.65 -0.86
N PRO A 153 -3.21 -10.86 -0.90
CA PRO A 153 -3.70 -11.99 -0.11
C PRO A 153 -3.67 -11.69 1.38
N GLN A 154 -2.68 -10.92 1.82
CA GLN A 154 -2.52 -10.56 3.22
C GLN A 154 -3.42 -9.39 3.64
N LEU A 155 -3.86 -8.56 2.68
CA LEU A 155 -4.84 -7.51 2.92
C LEU A 155 -6.24 -8.10 3.20
N VAL A 156 -6.47 -9.35 2.76
CA VAL A 156 -7.72 -10.10 2.99
C VAL A 156 -7.79 -10.73 4.37
N ALA A 157 -6.66 -11.19 4.92
CA ALA A 157 -6.67 -12.26 5.91
C ALA A 157 -5.73 -12.11 7.11
N GLY A 158 -4.98 -11.00 7.25
CA GLY A 158 -3.92 -10.93 8.26
C GLY A 158 -3.79 -9.62 9.04
N PRO A 159 -3.11 -9.64 10.21
CA PRO A 159 -2.67 -8.44 10.89
C PRO A 159 -1.72 -7.61 10.02
N ILE A 160 -1.50 -6.35 10.39
CA ILE A 160 -0.55 -5.47 9.69
C ILE A 160 0.85 -6.07 9.83
N GLU A 161 1.41 -6.52 8.71
CA GLU A 161 2.67 -7.25 8.69
C GLU A 161 3.88 -6.35 8.49
N ARG A 162 4.96 -6.72 9.17
CA ARG A 162 6.18 -5.92 9.20
C ARG A 162 7.08 -6.28 8.02
N ALA A 163 7.73 -5.26 7.50
CA ALA A 163 8.67 -5.40 6.39
C ALA A 163 9.83 -6.36 6.71
N SER A 164 10.29 -6.38 7.97
CA SER A 164 11.33 -7.30 8.44
C SER A 164 10.97 -8.78 8.32
N HIS A 165 9.68 -9.13 8.30
CA HIS A 165 9.22 -10.51 8.22
C HIS A 165 8.86 -10.92 6.78
N LEU A 166 8.17 -10.05 6.04
CA LEU A 166 7.67 -10.38 4.70
C LEU A 166 8.73 -10.18 3.60
N LEU A 167 9.55 -9.12 3.64
CA LEU A 167 10.54 -8.87 2.59
C LEU A 167 11.54 -10.02 2.40
N PRO A 168 12.08 -10.66 3.46
CA PRO A 168 12.96 -11.81 3.30
C PRO A 168 12.33 -13.00 2.58
N GLN A 169 11.01 -13.17 2.65
CA GLN A 169 10.29 -14.26 1.98
C GLN A 169 10.07 -14.03 0.48
N ILE A 170 10.18 -12.77 0.03
CA ILE A 170 10.06 -12.39 -1.39
C ILE A 170 11.42 -12.48 -2.09
N ARG A 171 12.53 -12.53 -1.34
CA ARG A 171 13.89 -12.44 -1.90
C ARG A 171 14.35 -13.67 -2.66
#